data_AF-A0A2H0UZ32-F1
#
_entry.id   AF-A0A2H0UZ32-F1
#
_cell.length_a   1.000
_cell.length_b   1.000
_cell.length_c   1.000
_cell.angle_alpha   90.00
_cell.angle_beta   90.00
_cell.angle_gamma   90.00
#
_symmetry.space_group_name_H-M   'P 1'
#
loop_
_entity.id
_entity.type
_entity.pdbx_description
1 polymer ?
#
loop_
_entity_poly.entity_id
_entity_poly.type
_entity_poly.pdbx_seq_one_letter_code
_entity_poly.pdbx_strand_id
1 'polypeptide(L)'
;MSNTMQTLTKRQKQILDFVGEYIKKNSISPTYEEIKRRFKLSALSTVHQHVEALINKDYLIKNENSSRGIEVKKTVDDFIQIPLKGTIAAGQPIEAIEERETIAVPKINLPETSDIFALRVSGDSMIKENINDGDIVIIKSQPTADNGQKVVALIDNCEVTLKKIYKERNRIRLQPANLRMSPIYVKPENLMIQGIVIDVIKNITTELQVEEKETTKYKILPLNQIICGDCVEVLKNIPDNSIDLVVTSPPYDEVRKYNGFSFNLHETGKELFRVLKNGGVVAMVIQDQTKNFGKSLTSFRTIVDWVDNIGFKLFETVIYRKHGTEGAWWKYRFRVDHEYMPIFIKGERPAYFNKESLKIPSKHGGKVMTGSGNRRTDGTTTKTITRPINLMKCRGTIWDYLNAGDKNPLKRKHPAVFPDKIPFDFIQCFCPNEGIVLDPFVGSGSTVVTAKQLSRKYIGIDISKEYCDLSRERLRTVNESLFNKLK
;
A
#
# COMPACT_ATOMS: atom_id res chain seq x y z
N MET A 1 20.38 -7.77 16.60
CA MET A 1 21.22 -8.31 17.69
C MET A 1 21.42 -9.80 17.43
N SER A 2 22.65 -10.28 17.50
CA SER A 2 23.03 -11.69 17.25
C SER A 2 22.33 -12.63 18.23
N ASN A 3 21.47 -13.53 17.74
CA ASN A 3 20.80 -14.54 18.56
C ASN A 3 21.67 -15.81 18.60
N THR A 4 22.68 -15.81 19.46
CA THR A 4 23.52 -16.99 19.69
C THR A 4 22.76 -17.93 20.64
N MET A 5 22.27 -19.08 20.14
CA MET A 5 21.58 -20.08 20.96
C MET A 5 22.47 -20.48 22.15
N GLN A 6 22.01 -20.18 23.37
CA GLN A 6 22.73 -20.59 24.58
C GLN A 6 22.51 -22.09 24.84
N THR A 7 23.60 -22.83 25.07
CA THR A 7 23.58 -24.29 25.25
C THR A 7 22.76 -24.72 26.46
N LEU A 8 21.77 -25.60 26.27
CA LEU A 8 20.96 -26.19 27.34
C LEU A 8 21.67 -27.40 27.97
N THR A 9 21.50 -27.57 29.29
CA THR A 9 21.91 -28.83 29.93
C THR A 9 20.91 -29.93 29.59
N LYS A 10 21.34 -31.21 29.68
CA LYS A 10 20.47 -32.38 29.45
C LYS A 10 19.17 -32.30 30.24
N ARG A 11 19.22 -31.83 31.49
CA ARG A 11 18.05 -31.70 32.36
C ARG A 11 17.14 -30.55 31.96
N GLN A 12 17.71 -29.41 31.56
CA GLN A 12 16.95 -28.26 31.04
C GLN A 12 16.19 -28.63 29.76
N LYS A 13 16.84 -29.34 28.83
CA LYS A 13 16.20 -29.84 27.60
C LYS A 13 15.04 -30.78 27.91
N GLN A 14 15.25 -31.76 28.79
CA GLN A 14 14.17 -32.68 29.21
C GLN A 14 12.95 -31.96 29.80
N ILE A 15 13.18 -30.94 30.63
CA ILE A 15 12.09 -30.15 31.22
C ILE A 15 11.37 -29.33 30.14
N LEU A 16 12.11 -28.70 29.22
CA LEU A 16 11.54 -27.96 28.09
C LEU A 16 10.66 -28.86 27.22
N ASP A 17 11.17 -30.03 26.83
CA ASP A 17 10.46 -31.02 26.03
C ASP A 17 9.16 -31.47 26.73
N PHE A 18 9.23 -31.76 28.03
CA PHE A 18 8.06 -32.14 28.81
C PHE A 18 7.01 -31.02 28.89
N VAL A 19 7.43 -29.77 29.08
CA VAL A 19 6.51 -28.62 29.09
C VAL A 19 5.80 -28.50 27.75
N GLY A 20 6.53 -28.61 26.63
CA GLY A 20 5.97 -28.59 25.28
C GLY A 20 4.96 -29.73 25.03
N GLU A 21 5.33 -30.96 25.36
CA GLU A 21 4.44 -32.14 25.23
C GLU A 21 3.19 -32.01 26.09
N TYR A 22 3.34 -31.52 27.33
CA TYR A 22 2.24 -31.38 28.28
C TYR A 22 1.22 -30.34 27.78
N ILE A 23 1.68 -29.19 27.26
CA ILE A 23 0.81 -28.16 26.68
C ILE A 23 0.09 -28.71 25.45
N LYS A 24 0.80 -29.41 24.56
CA LYS A 24 0.22 -30.00 23.35
C LYS A 24 -0.89 -31.01 23.67
N LYS A 25 -0.74 -31.77 24.75
CA LYS A 25 -1.70 -32.81 25.15
C LYS A 25 -2.90 -32.28 25.95
N ASN A 26 -2.69 -31.31 26.84
CA ASN A 26 -3.70 -30.90 27.83
C ASN A 26 -4.26 -29.49 27.60
N SER A 27 -3.76 -28.76 26.60
CA SER A 27 -4.10 -27.35 26.32
C SER A 27 -3.86 -26.39 27.48
N ILE A 28 -3.09 -26.80 28.49
CA ILE A 28 -2.72 -26.01 29.67
C ILE A 28 -1.25 -26.26 30.01
N SER A 29 -0.56 -25.28 30.61
CA SER A 29 0.82 -25.47 31.06
C SER A 29 0.88 -26.38 32.30
N PRO A 30 1.94 -27.19 32.47
CA PRO A 30 2.13 -27.94 33.70
C PRO A 30 2.42 -26.99 34.86
N THR A 31 2.00 -27.39 36.07
CA THR A 31 2.40 -26.74 37.32
C THR A 31 3.80 -27.20 37.74
N TYR A 32 4.43 -26.47 38.66
CA TYR A 32 5.75 -26.80 39.17
C TYR A 32 5.75 -28.15 39.91
N GLU A 33 4.63 -28.50 40.56
CA GLU A 33 4.44 -29.82 41.18
C GLU A 33 4.31 -30.95 40.14
N GLU A 34 3.69 -30.69 38.99
CA GLU A 34 3.60 -31.67 37.90
C GLU A 34 4.97 -31.95 37.27
N ILE A 35 5.80 -30.92 37.11
CA ILE A 35 7.19 -31.05 36.66
C ILE A 35 8.01 -31.82 37.72
N LYS A 36 7.90 -31.45 38.99
CA LYS A 36 8.58 -32.15 40.11
C LYS A 36 8.25 -33.64 40.12
N ARG A 37 6.96 -33.98 40.03
CA ARG A 37 6.46 -35.36 40.01
C ARG A 37 6.98 -36.13 38.80
N ARG A 38 6.95 -35.53 37.60
CA ARG A 38 7.41 -36.16 36.36
C ARG A 38 8.91 -36.50 36.39
N PHE A 39 9.72 -35.63 36.98
CA PHE A 39 11.18 -35.78 37.02
C PHE A 39 11.71 -36.35 38.35
N LYS A 40 10.82 -36.72 39.27
CA LYS A 40 11.11 -37.27 40.61
C LYS A 40 12.14 -36.40 41.36
N LEU A 41 11.94 -35.09 41.34
CA LEU A 41 12.84 -34.13 41.99
C LEU A 41 12.53 -34.03 43.49
N SER A 42 13.56 -33.99 44.32
CA SER A 42 13.44 -33.96 45.79
C SER A 42 12.83 -32.65 46.31
N ALA A 43 13.15 -31.52 45.67
CA ALA A 43 12.71 -30.20 46.09
C ALA A 43 12.02 -29.42 44.97
N LEU A 44 10.99 -28.63 45.32
CA LEU A 44 10.31 -27.72 44.39
C LEU A 44 11.26 -26.60 43.93
N SER A 45 12.20 -26.17 44.78
CA SER A 45 13.23 -25.17 44.46
C SER A 45 14.11 -25.57 43.27
N THR A 46 14.38 -26.86 43.07
CA THR A 46 15.13 -27.35 41.90
C THR A 46 14.33 -27.18 40.60
N VAL A 47 13.01 -27.31 40.64
CA VAL A 47 12.14 -26.99 39.49
C VAL A 47 12.19 -25.50 39.20
N HIS A 48 12.06 -24.65 40.23
CA HIS A 48 12.18 -23.20 40.08
C HIS A 48 13.49 -22.82 39.40
N GLN A 49 14.62 -23.38 39.85
CA GLN A 49 15.93 -23.10 39.27
C GLN A 49 16.03 -23.48 37.79
N HIS A 50 15.49 -24.64 37.40
CA HIS A 50 15.52 -25.06 35.99
C HIS A 50 14.60 -24.24 35.09
N VAL A 51 13.41 -23.88 35.59
CA VAL A 51 12.45 -23.05 34.84
C VAL A 51 12.98 -21.63 34.68
N GLU A 52 13.49 -21.00 35.75
CA GLU A 52 14.12 -19.68 35.68
C GLU A 52 15.34 -19.69 34.74
N ALA A 53 16.16 -20.74 34.77
CA ALA A 53 17.28 -20.85 33.83
C ALA A 53 16.82 -20.98 32.37
N LEU A 54 15.67 -21.62 32.10
CA LEU A 54 15.09 -21.70 30.76
C LEU A 54 14.47 -20.37 30.32
N ILE A 55 13.89 -19.59 31.24
CA ILE A 55 13.39 -18.23 30.97
C ILE A 55 14.55 -17.28 30.66
N ASN A 56 15.60 -17.29 31.49
CA ASN A 56 16.80 -16.45 31.28
C ASN A 56 17.55 -16.80 29.99
N LYS A 57 17.47 -18.06 29.53
CA LYS A 57 18.01 -18.52 28.24
C LYS A 57 17.04 -18.32 27.08
N ASP A 58 15.89 -17.69 27.32
CA ASP A 58 14.91 -17.32 26.31
C ASP A 58 14.18 -18.51 25.65
N TYR A 59 14.07 -19.66 26.34
CA TYR A 59 13.33 -20.85 25.88
C TYR A 59 11.92 -20.96 26.46
N LEU A 60 11.64 -20.30 27.59
CA LEU A 60 10.33 -20.25 28.24
C LEU A 60 9.91 -18.80 28.52
N ILE A 61 8.62 -18.53 28.53
CA ILE A 61 8.01 -17.26 28.95
C ILE A 61 7.12 -17.54 30.18
N LYS A 62 7.09 -16.62 31.14
CA LYS A 62 6.29 -16.76 32.36
C LYS A 62 5.34 -15.56 32.53
N ASN A 63 4.05 -15.85 32.63
CA ASN A 63 3.00 -14.86 32.90
C ASN A 63 2.78 -14.76 34.42
N GLU A 64 2.85 -13.54 34.98
CA GLU A 64 2.96 -13.32 36.45
C GLU A 64 1.68 -13.65 37.25
N ASN A 65 0.52 -13.84 36.60
CA ASN A 65 -0.78 -13.97 37.28
C ASN A 65 -1.44 -15.36 37.25
N SER A 66 -0.68 -16.45 37.07
CA SER A 66 -1.25 -17.80 37.11
C SER A 66 -0.26 -18.87 37.57
N SER A 67 -0.76 -19.86 38.33
CA SER A 67 -0.04 -21.11 38.64
C SER A 67 0.27 -21.96 37.40
N ARG A 68 -0.40 -21.65 36.28
CA ARG A 68 -0.21 -22.23 34.94
C ARG A 68 0.16 -21.16 33.91
N GLY A 69 1.26 -20.45 34.16
CA GLY A 69 1.71 -19.33 33.34
C GLY A 69 2.96 -19.58 32.49
N ILE A 70 3.40 -20.83 32.27
CA ILE A 70 4.62 -21.13 31.50
C ILE A 70 4.29 -21.43 30.02
N GLU A 71 4.94 -20.74 29.09
CA GLU A 71 4.83 -20.96 27.65
C GLU A 71 6.19 -21.30 27.02
N VAL A 72 6.21 -22.17 26.00
CA VAL A 72 7.44 -22.51 25.26
C VAL A 72 7.67 -21.48 24.15
N LYS A 73 8.86 -20.89 24.10
CA LYS A 73 9.25 -19.97 23.03
C LYS A 73 9.57 -20.77 21.76
N LYS A 74 8.84 -20.52 20.66
CA LYS A 74 9.00 -21.25 19.39
C LYS A 74 10.36 -20.93 18.76
N THR A 75 11.23 -21.93 18.56
CA THR A 75 12.54 -21.80 17.92
C THR A 75 12.47 -21.93 16.39
N VAL A 76 13.46 -21.38 15.69
CA VAL A 76 13.54 -21.27 14.22
C VAL A 76 13.58 -22.63 13.50
N ASP A 77 13.99 -23.72 14.18
CA ASP A 77 14.10 -25.08 13.61
C ASP A 77 12.74 -25.74 13.27
N ASP A 78 11.62 -25.16 13.69
CA ASP A 78 10.27 -25.67 13.40
C ASP A 78 9.65 -25.13 12.10
N PHE A 79 10.38 -24.35 11.30
CA PHE A 79 9.87 -23.76 10.06
C PHE A 79 10.45 -24.45 8.82
N ILE A 80 9.59 -24.84 7.88
CA ILE A 80 10.01 -25.31 6.55
C ILE A 80 9.85 -24.17 5.54
N GLN A 81 10.76 -24.10 4.57
CA GLN A 81 10.62 -23.17 3.44
C GLN A 81 9.83 -23.83 2.32
N ILE A 82 8.72 -23.22 1.92
CA ILE A 82 7.92 -23.65 0.76
C ILE A 82 7.98 -22.61 -0.36
N PRO A 83 8.00 -23.03 -1.64
CA PRO A 83 8.08 -22.11 -2.77
C PRO A 83 6.77 -21.33 -2.95
N LEU A 84 6.85 -20.00 -3.07
CA LEU A 84 5.75 -19.13 -3.44
C LEU A 84 5.74 -18.97 -4.97
N LYS A 85 4.84 -19.70 -5.65
CA LYS A 85 4.85 -19.81 -7.12
C LYS A 85 4.07 -18.70 -7.85
N GLY A 86 3.74 -17.61 -7.17
CA GLY A 86 3.02 -16.45 -7.77
C GLY A 86 1.65 -16.16 -7.14
N THR A 87 0.76 -15.53 -7.92
CA THR A 87 -0.54 -15.02 -7.47
C THR A 87 -1.70 -15.65 -8.25
N ILE A 88 -2.72 -16.15 -7.56
CA ILE A 88 -3.97 -16.69 -8.13
C ILE A 88 -4.91 -15.53 -8.44
N ALA A 89 -4.87 -15.09 -9.70
CA ALA A 89 -5.87 -14.31 -10.48
C ALA A 89 -5.25 -13.79 -11.80
N ALA A 90 -3.94 -13.98 -12.01
CA ALA A 90 -3.27 -13.64 -13.25
C ALA A 90 -3.30 -14.85 -14.21
N GLY A 91 -3.82 -14.67 -15.42
CA GLY A 91 -4.02 -15.71 -16.44
C GLY A 91 -2.75 -16.28 -17.08
N GLN A 92 -1.80 -16.77 -16.27
CA GLN A 92 -0.67 -17.57 -16.73
C GLN A 92 -0.55 -18.88 -15.93
N PRO A 93 -0.16 -20.00 -16.58
CA PRO A 93 0.07 -21.27 -15.89
C PRO A 93 1.19 -21.17 -14.85
N ILE A 94 0.98 -21.78 -13.67
CA ILE A 94 1.95 -21.83 -12.55
C ILE A 94 3.33 -22.35 -12.99
N GLU A 95 3.38 -23.25 -13.96
CA GLU A 95 4.62 -23.89 -14.45
C GLU A 95 5.57 -22.91 -15.15
N ALA A 96 5.12 -21.72 -15.54
CA ALA A 96 5.91 -20.72 -16.26
C ALA A 96 6.58 -19.66 -15.37
N ILE A 97 6.42 -19.73 -14.04
CA ILE A 97 6.90 -18.71 -13.09
C ILE A 97 8.21 -19.19 -12.44
N GLU A 98 9.35 -18.90 -13.06
CA GLU A 98 10.69 -19.09 -12.47
C GLU A 98 11.12 -17.86 -11.63
N GLU A 99 10.54 -17.68 -10.43
CA GLU A 99 11.12 -16.79 -9.41
C GLU A 99 11.14 -17.50 -8.04
N ARG A 100 12.30 -17.49 -7.38
CA ARG A 100 12.62 -18.30 -6.18
C ARG A 100 12.21 -17.62 -4.86
N GLU A 101 10.99 -17.09 -4.78
CA GLU A 101 10.48 -16.64 -3.48
C GLU A 101 10.06 -17.86 -2.65
N THR A 102 10.48 -17.93 -1.39
CA THR A 102 10.06 -18.95 -0.44
C THR A 102 9.45 -18.31 0.78
N ILE A 103 8.50 -19.00 1.41
CA ILE A 103 7.90 -18.58 2.68
C ILE A 103 8.22 -19.62 3.76
N ALA A 104 8.51 -19.14 4.96
CA ALA A 104 8.77 -20.00 6.13
C ALA A 104 7.46 -20.31 6.83
N VAL A 105 7.11 -21.60 6.93
CA VAL A 105 5.85 -22.07 7.53
C VAL A 105 6.15 -23.07 8.65
N PRO A 106 5.50 -22.97 9.82
CA PRO A 106 5.64 -23.96 10.88
C PRO A 106 5.29 -25.37 10.41
N LYS A 107 6.18 -26.34 10.66
CA LYS A 107 6.06 -27.75 10.25
C LYS A 107 4.83 -28.43 10.85
N ILE A 108 4.31 -27.94 11.98
CA ILE A 108 3.17 -28.52 12.70
C ILE A 108 1.86 -28.51 11.89
N ASN A 109 1.76 -27.64 10.88
CA ASN A 109 0.56 -27.47 10.06
C ASN A 109 0.61 -28.21 8.71
N LEU A 110 1.70 -28.92 8.41
CA LEU A 110 1.95 -29.43 7.06
C LEU A 110 2.02 -30.96 7.03
N PRO A 111 1.44 -31.60 5.99
CA PRO A 111 1.58 -33.03 5.78
C PRO A 111 3.05 -33.38 5.48
N GLU A 112 3.49 -34.60 5.83
CA GLU A 112 4.89 -35.06 5.73
C GLU A 112 5.44 -35.16 4.28
N THR A 113 4.62 -34.85 3.27
CA THR A 113 4.92 -35.04 1.84
C THR A 113 5.55 -33.81 1.19
N SER A 114 6.49 -34.03 0.27
CA SER A 114 7.37 -33.05 -0.37
C SER A 114 6.72 -32.08 -1.38
N ASP A 115 5.47 -32.30 -1.78
CA ASP A 115 4.91 -31.62 -2.96
C ASP A 115 3.92 -30.52 -2.56
N ILE A 116 4.42 -29.53 -1.80
CA ILE A 116 3.66 -28.38 -1.31
C ILE A 116 4.21 -27.11 -1.95
N PHE A 117 3.31 -26.19 -2.32
CA PHE A 117 3.68 -24.86 -2.76
C PHE A 117 2.67 -23.82 -2.25
N ALA A 118 3.05 -22.56 -2.27
CA ALA A 118 2.20 -21.45 -1.88
C ALA A 118 1.83 -20.58 -3.08
N LEU A 119 0.66 -19.94 -3.00
CA LEU A 119 0.26 -18.89 -3.92
C LEU A 119 -0.41 -17.74 -3.16
N ARG A 120 -0.19 -16.52 -3.61
CA ARG A 120 -0.91 -15.34 -3.10
C ARG A 120 -2.30 -15.26 -3.73
N VAL A 121 -3.32 -14.95 -2.96
CA VAL A 121 -4.69 -14.79 -3.46
C VAL A 121 -4.85 -13.38 -4.01
N SER A 122 -5.51 -13.24 -5.16
CA SER A 122 -5.99 -11.97 -5.66
C SER A 122 -7.49 -12.06 -5.99
N GLY A 123 -8.25 -11.07 -5.56
CA GLY A 123 -9.70 -10.99 -5.63
C GLY A 123 -10.44 -11.57 -4.41
N ASP A 124 -11.76 -11.40 -4.40
CA ASP A 124 -12.65 -11.70 -3.27
C ASP A 124 -13.49 -12.98 -3.49
N SER A 125 -13.09 -13.86 -4.41
CA SER A 125 -13.95 -14.97 -4.84
C SER A 125 -14.21 -16.05 -3.78
N MET A 126 -13.41 -16.08 -2.71
CA MET A 126 -13.45 -17.10 -1.67
C MET A 126 -13.68 -16.53 -0.26
N ILE A 127 -14.18 -15.29 -0.16
CA ILE A 127 -14.36 -14.57 1.12
C ILE A 127 -15.15 -15.34 2.18
N LYS A 128 -16.21 -16.07 1.81
CA LYS A 128 -17.01 -16.86 2.76
C LYS A 128 -16.29 -18.12 3.27
N GLU A 129 -15.20 -18.53 2.64
CA GLU A 129 -14.30 -19.56 3.15
C GLU A 129 -13.17 -18.98 4.00
N ASN A 130 -13.31 -17.71 4.42
CA ASN A 130 -12.27 -16.97 5.10
C ASN A 130 -10.97 -16.99 4.29
N ILE A 131 -11.04 -16.67 3.00
CA ILE A 131 -9.87 -16.47 2.12
C ILE A 131 -10.07 -15.11 1.46
N ASN A 132 -9.23 -14.16 1.85
CA ASN A 132 -9.32 -12.76 1.44
C ASN A 132 -8.27 -12.44 0.38
N ASP A 133 -8.46 -11.32 -0.32
CA ASP A 133 -7.43 -10.75 -1.19
C ASP A 133 -6.12 -10.54 -0.41
N GLY A 134 -5.00 -10.92 -1.01
CA GLY A 134 -3.67 -10.83 -0.41
C GLY A 134 -3.25 -12.00 0.47
N ASP A 135 -4.18 -12.83 0.97
CA ASP A 135 -3.87 -14.04 1.75
C ASP A 135 -2.94 -14.98 0.97
N ILE A 136 -2.15 -15.80 1.68
CA ILE A 136 -1.31 -16.83 1.04
C ILE A 136 -1.94 -18.19 1.30
N VAL A 137 -2.32 -18.88 0.25
CA VAL A 137 -2.84 -20.25 0.34
C VAL A 137 -1.70 -21.26 0.20
N ILE A 138 -1.69 -22.26 1.06
CA ILE A 138 -0.79 -23.40 0.98
C ILE A 138 -1.50 -24.52 0.24
N ILE A 139 -0.88 -25.01 -0.82
CA ILE A 139 -1.45 -25.98 -1.75
C ILE A 139 -0.63 -27.27 -1.70
N LYS A 140 -1.34 -28.38 -1.52
CA LYS A 140 -0.80 -29.71 -1.80
C LYS A 140 -1.00 -30.00 -3.28
N SER A 141 0.10 -30.21 -3.99
CA SER A 141 0.07 -30.57 -5.42
C SER A 141 -0.59 -31.93 -5.60
N GLN A 142 -1.66 -31.98 -6.38
CA GLN A 142 -2.35 -33.23 -6.75
C GLN A 142 -3.30 -33.01 -7.93
N PRO A 143 -3.48 -34.01 -8.82
CA PRO A 143 -4.29 -33.87 -10.02
C PRO A 143 -5.79 -34.11 -9.80
N THR A 144 -6.20 -34.48 -8.59
CA THR A 144 -7.59 -34.84 -8.26
C THR A 144 -8.07 -34.13 -7.00
N ALA A 145 -9.37 -33.93 -6.89
CA ALA A 145 -10.03 -33.38 -5.71
C ALA A 145 -11.46 -33.93 -5.57
N ASP A 146 -11.96 -33.97 -4.34
CA ASP A 146 -13.32 -34.39 -3.99
C ASP A 146 -14.28 -33.20 -3.98
N ASN A 147 -15.58 -33.50 -4.10
CA ASN A 147 -16.62 -32.48 -4.10
C ASN A 147 -16.58 -31.63 -2.81
N GLY A 148 -16.62 -30.32 -2.97
CA GLY A 148 -16.56 -29.34 -1.89
C GLY A 148 -15.15 -28.92 -1.47
N GLN A 149 -14.10 -29.59 -1.96
CA GLN A 149 -12.72 -29.16 -1.71
C GLN A 149 -12.38 -27.85 -2.42
N LYS A 150 -11.52 -27.06 -1.79
CA LYS A 150 -10.96 -25.82 -2.34
C LYS A 150 -9.79 -26.20 -3.24
N VAL A 151 -9.89 -25.90 -4.54
CA VAL A 151 -8.91 -26.29 -5.55
C VAL A 151 -8.32 -25.08 -6.25
N VAL A 152 -7.04 -25.18 -6.56
CA VAL A 152 -6.42 -24.36 -7.61
C VAL A 152 -6.60 -25.12 -8.92
N ALA A 153 -7.31 -24.53 -9.85
CA ALA A 153 -7.64 -25.16 -11.11
C ALA A 153 -7.28 -24.26 -12.30
N LEU A 154 -6.70 -24.88 -13.32
CA LEU A 154 -6.37 -24.29 -14.60
C LEU A 154 -7.48 -24.63 -15.59
N ILE A 155 -8.12 -23.60 -16.15
CA ILE A 155 -9.20 -23.69 -17.13
C ILE A 155 -8.64 -23.37 -18.51
N ASP A 156 -8.95 -24.20 -19.51
CA ASP A 156 -8.56 -24.03 -20.92
C ASP A 156 -7.06 -23.77 -21.12
N ASN A 157 -6.22 -24.31 -20.22
CA ASN A 157 -4.76 -24.08 -20.17
C ASN A 157 -4.33 -22.60 -20.08
N CYS A 158 -5.25 -21.69 -19.76
CA CYS A 158 -5.02 -20.25 -19.80
C CYS A 158 -5.33 -19.54 -18.47
N GLU A 159 -6.37 -19.96 -17.74
CA GLU A 159 -6.86 -19.24 -16.56
C GLU A 159 -6.69 -20.07 -15.27
N VAL A 160 -5.92 -19.57 -14.31
CA VAL A 160 -5.77 -20.19 -12.97
C VAL A 160 -6.77 -19.55 -12.00
N THR A 161 -7.58 -20.37 -11.34
CA THR A 161 -8.61 -19.91 -10.38
C THR A 161 -8.60 -20.72 -9.09
N LEU A 162 -9.04 -20.08 -8.00
CA LEU A 162 -9.30 -20.72 -6.71
C LEU A 162 -10.81 -20.79 -6.46
N LYS A 163 -11.37 -22.00 -6.38
CA LYS A 163 -12.82 -22.25 -6.22
C LYS A 163 -13.09 -23.54 -5.43
N LYS A 164 -14.32 -23.75 -5.00
CA LYS A 164 -14.79 -25.09 -4.59
C LYS A 164 -15.17 -25.91 -5.81
N ILE A 165 -14.68 -27.14 -5.91
CA ILE A 165 -15.01 -28.03 -7.03
C ILE A 165 -16.23 -28.91 -6.73
N TYR A 166 -17.10 -29.10 -7.71
CA TYR A 166 -18.17 -30.08 -7.69
C TYR A 166 -18.26 -30.79 -9.05
N LYS A 167 -18.03 -32.10 -9.05
CA LYS A 167 -18.20 -32.99 -10.20
C LYS A 167 -19.69 -33.32 -10.34
N GLU A 168 -20.29 -32.89 -11.44
CA GLU A 168 -21.67 -33.18 -11.84
C GLU A 168 -21.66 -34.15 -13.04
N ARG A 169 -22.80 -34.76 -13.41
CA ARG A 169 -22.85 -35.86 -14.41
C ARG A 169 -22.13 -35.55 -15.73
N ASN A 170 -22.26 -34.32 -16.26
CA ASN A 170 -21.73 -33.93 -17.57
C ASN A 170 -20.80 -32.70 -17.55
N ARG A 171 -20.46 -32.19 -16.36
CA ARG A 171 -19.69 -30.95 -16.21
C ARG A 171 -19.07 -30.85 -14.82
N ILE A 172 -18.13 -29.94 -14.68
CA ILE A 172 -17.55 -29.57 -13.40
C ILE A 172 -18.00 -28.14 -13.07
N ARG A 173 -18.52 -27.96 -11.86
CA ARG A 173 -18.87 -26.66 -11.31
C ARG A 173 -17.76 -26.17 -10.39
N LEU A 174 -17.18 -25.03 -10.71
CA LEU A 174 -16.26 -24.28 -9.87
C LEU A 174 -17.05 -23.17 -9.17
N GLN A 175 -17.33 -23.41 -7.90
CA GLN A 175 -18.18 -22.56 -7.08
C GLN A 175 -17.35 -21.51 -6.34
N PRO A 176 -17.59 -20.20 -6.55
CA PRO A 176 -17.06 -19.17 -5.69
C PRO A 176 -17.74 -19.23 -4.32
N ALA A 177 -17.01 -18.85 -3.28
CA ALA A 177 -17.56 -18.58 -1.96
C ALA A 177 -17.79 -17.07 -1.77
N ASN A 178 -18.39 -16.44 -2.78
CA ASN A 178 -18.81 -15.05 -2.79
C ASN A 178 -20.19 -14.97 -3.43
N LEU A 179 -21.16 -14.39 -2.72
CA LEU A 179 -22.56 -14.32 -3.18
C LEU A 179 -22.74 -13.46 -4.43
N ARG A 180 -21.81 -12.54 -4.70
CA ARG A 180 -21.87 -11.64 -5.86
C ARG A 180 -21.34 -12.28 -7.15
N MET A 181 -20.83 -13.52 -7.07
CA MET A 181 -20.20 -14.21 -8.19
C MET A 181 -20.99 -15.45 -8.59
N SER A 182 -21.14 -15.64 -9.91
CA SER A 182 -21.79 -16.83 -10.46
C SER A 182 -20.84 -18.03 -10.51
N PRO A 183 -21.33 -19.27 -10.38
CA PRO A 183 -20.51 -20.47 -10.59
C PRO A 183 -19.98 -20.56 -12.01
N ILE A 184 -18.76 -21.07 -12.17
CA ILE A 184 -18.15 -21.35 -13.48
C ILE A 184 -18.40 -22.83 -13.80
N TYR A 185 -18.88 -23.12 -15.01
CA TYR A 185 -19.12 -24.48 -15.48
C TYR A 185 -18.18 -24.81 -16.62
N VAL A 186 -17.45 -25.91 -16.48
CA VAL A 186 -16.45 -26.37 -17.46
C VAL A 186 -16.63 -27.85 -17.76
N LYS A 187 -16.20 -28.28 -18.95
CA LYS A 187 -16.11 -29.72 -19.25
C LYS A 187 -14.92 -30.34 -18.53
N PRO A 188 -14.96 -31.63 -18.17
CA PRO A 188 -13.82 -32.30 -17.53
C PRO A 188 -12.52 -32.21 -18.33
N GLU A 189 -12.59 -32.24 -19.66
CA GLU A 189 -11.44 -32.14 -20.57
C GLU A 189 -10.74 -30.76 -20.56
N ASN A 190 -11.44 -29.72 -20.11
CA ASN A 190 -10.96 -28.33 -20.10
C ASN A 190 -10.47 -27.87 -18.72
N LEU A 191 -10.40 -28.78 -17.73
CA LEU A 191 -10.04 -28.45 -16.36
C LEU A 191 -8.87 -29.32 -15.90
N MET A 192 -7.78 -28.66 -15.52
CA MET A 192 -6.67 -29.31 -14.82
C MET A 192 -6.63 -28.85 -13.37
N ILE A 193 -6.65 -29.79 -12.43
CA ILE A 193 -6.47 -29.49 -11.00
C ILE A 193 -4.97 -29.46 -10.73
N GLN A 194 -4.48 -28.35 -10.20
CA GLN A 194 -3.07 -28.18 -9.84
C GLN A 194 -2.82 -28.57 -8.38
N GLY A 195 -3.84 -28.47 -7.53
CA GLY A 195 -3.77 -28.94 -6.15
C GLY A 195 -4.97 -28.54 -5.31
N ILE A 196 -4.94 -28.99 -4.06
CA ILE A 196 -5.95 -28.66 -3.05
C ILE A 196 -5.36 -27.71 -1.99
N VAL A 197 -6.16 -26.76 -1.52
CA VAL A 197 -5.76 -25.86 -0.43
C VAL A 197 -5.82 -26.61 0.90
N ILE A 198 -4.68 -26.69 1.58
CA ILE A 198 -4.54 -27.37 2.88
C ILE A 198 -4.50 -26.39 4.05
N ASP A 199 -3.97 -25.18 3.84
CA ASP A 199 -3.89 -24.14 4.87
C ASP A 199 -3.94 -22.76 4.23
N VAL A 200 -4.24 -21.74 5.03
CA VAL A 200 -4.31 -20.34 4.61
C VAL A 200 -3.50 -19.52 5.62
N ILE A 201 -2.35 -19.04 5.17
CA ILE A 201 -1.60 -18.02 5.89
C ILE A 201 -2.30 -16.71 5.63
N LYS A 202 -2.97 -16.21 6.66
CA LYS A 202 -3.55 -14.89 6.61
C LYS A 202 -2.47 -13.89 6.28
N ASN A 203 -2.76 -13.01 5.33
CA ASN A 203 -1.98 -11.80 5.19
C ASN A 203 -2.30 -10.93 6.41
N ILE A 204 -1.70 -11.31 7.52
CA ILE A 204 -1.54 -10.46 8.68
C ILE A 204 -0.51 -9.44 8.19
N THR A 205 -1.00 -8.43 7.45
CA THR A 205 -0.54 -7.08 7.75
C THR A 205 -0.61 -7.04 9.26
N THR A 206 0.52 -6.85 9.94
CA THR A 206 0.55 -6.76 11.40
C THR A 206 -0.31 -5.57 11.81
N GLU A 207 -1.62 -5.77 11.85
CA GLU A 207 -2.47 -5.33 12.91
C GLU A 207 -1.85 -6.01 14.13
N LEU A 208 -0.87 -5.32 14.70
CA LEU A 208 -0.74 -5.30 16.15
C LEU A 208 -2.17 -5.32 16.68
N GLN A 209 -2.48 -6.21 17.62
CA GLN A 209 -3.66 -6.05 18.44
C GLN A 209 -3.54 -4.68 19.11
N VAL A 210 -4.02 -3.66 18.39
CA VAL A 210 -4.57 -2.48 18.98
C VAL A 210 -5.83 -3.06 19.58
N GLU A 211 -5.81 -3.25 20.91
CA GLU A 211 -7.02 -3.03 21.72
C GLU A 211 -7.84 -1.96 20.99
N GLU A 212 -9.17 -2.09 20.86
CA GLU A 212 -9.99 -0.97 20.42
C GLU A 212 -9.77 0.23 21.37
N LYS A 213 -8.66 0.93 21.19
CA LYS A 213 -8.49 2.32 21.53
C LYS A 213 -9.47 2.94 20.57
N GLU A 214 -10.57 3.43 21.12
CA GLU A 214 -11.26 4.57 20.53
C GLU A 214 -10.19 5.40 19.81
N THR A 215 -10.22 5.41 18.48
CA THR A 215 -9.32 6.25 17.71
C THR A 215 -9.73 7.66 18.10
N THR A 216 -9.05 8.20 19.12
CA THR A 216 -9.27 9.56 19.56
C THR A 216 -8.76 10.44 18.44
N LYS A 217 -9.65 10.72 17.48
CA LYS A 217 -9.43 11.71 16.44
C LYS A 217 -8.89 12.96 17.10
N TYR A 218 -7.97 13.63 16.44
CA TYR A 218 -7.41 14.88 16.93
C TYR A 218 -8.55 15.86 17.24
N LYS A 219 -8.76 16.16 18.54
CA LYS A 219 -9.69 17.20 18.98
C LYS A 219 -9.31 18.57 18.41
N ILE A 220 -8.00 18.78 18.25
CA ILE A 220 -7.40 19.94 17.60
C ILE A 220 -6.42 19.42 16.57
N LEU A 221 -6.60 19.83 15.31
CA LEU A 221 -5.71 19.44 14.22
C LEU A 221 -4.26 19.87 14.49
N PRO A 222 -3.26 19.04 14.17
CA PRO A 222 -1.84 19.37 14.30
C PRO A 222 -1.39 20.32 13.17
N LEU A 223 -2.01 21.49 13.09
CA LEU A 223 -1.76 22.48 12.06
C LEU A 223 -0.32 23.01 12.14
N ASN A 224 0.28 23.20 10.96
CA ASN A 224 1.65 23.65 10.74
C ASN A 224 2.70 22.70 11.34
N GLN A 225 2.43 21.40 11.34
CA GLN A 225 3.32 20.38 11.89
C GLN A 225 3.75 19.35 10.84
N ILE A 226 4.91 18.76 11.11
CA ILE A 226 5.42 17.58 10.42
C ILE A 226 5.33 16.40 11.39
N ILE A 227 4.56 15.39 11.04
CA ILE A 227 4.30 14.19 11.83
C ILE A 227 5.15 13.05 11.28
N CYS A 228 5.92 12.42 12.15
CA CYS A 228 6.72 11.24 11.78
C CYS A 228 5.89 9.99 12.07
N GLY A 229 5.52 9.25 11.03
CA GLY A 229 4.70 8.06 11.16
C GLY A 229 4.19 7.54 9.82
N ASP A 230 3.60 6.35 9.84
CA ASP A 230 2.90 5.82 8.68
C ASP A 230 1.72 6.72 8.29
N CYS A 231 1.59 7.00 6.99
CA CYS A 231 0.59 7.95 6.51
C CYS A 231 -0.85 7.49 6.79
N VAL A 232 -1.15 6.20 6.63
CA VAL A 232 -2.49 5.66 6.86
C VAL A 232 -2.83 5.73 8.35
N GLU A 233 -1.89 5.31 9.22
CA GLU A 233 -2.10 5.37 10.68
C GLU A 233 -2.26 6.80 11.20
N VAL A 234 -1.48 7.75 10.68
CA VAL A 234 -1.64 9.16 11.06
C VAL A 234 -2.96 9.71 10.53
N LEU A 235 -3.35 9.38 9.29
CA LEU A 235 -4.59 9.86 8.68
C LEU A 235 -5.83 9.38 9.45
N LYS A 236 -5.87 8.15 9.95
CA LYS A 236 -6.97 7.62 10.80
C LYS A 236 -7.33 8.55 11.97
N ASN A 237 -6.34 9.27 12.51
CA ASN A 237 -6.51 10.20 13.61
C ASN A 237 -6.95 11.61 13.16
N ILE A 238 -6.86 11.94 11.86
CA ILE A 238 -7.35 13.20 11.32
C ILE A 238 -8.88 13.14 11.15
N PRO A 239 -9.64 14.13 11.64
CA PRO A 239 -11.09 14.21 11.45
C PRO A 239 -11.54 14.17 9.99
N ASP A 240 -12.77 13.69 9.78
CA ASP A 240 -13.40 13.68 8.46
C ASP A 240 -13.63 15.11 7.98
N ASN A 241 -13.61 15.32 6.66
CA ASN A 241 -13.95 16.61 6.06
C ASN A 241 -13.20 17.82 6.67
N SER A 242 -11.93 17.66 6.98
CA SER A 242 -11.10 18.69 7.61
C SER A 242 -10.05 19.30 6.69
N ILE A 243 -9.70 18.64 5.59
CA ILE A 243 -8.62 19.05 4.67
C ILE A 243 -9.20 19.66 3.38
N ASP A 244 -8.61 20.75 2.89
CA ASP A 244 -9.06 21.43 1.67
C ASP A 244 -8.33 20.91 0.42
N LEU A 245 -7.01 20.73 0.52
CA LEU A 245 -6.16 20.34 -0.60
C LEU A 245 -5.08 19.35 -0.14
N VAL A 246 -4.83 18.33 -0.97
CA VAL A 246 -3.66 17.48 -0.87
C VAL A 246 -2.79 17.72 -2.10
N VAL A 247 -1.50 17.99 -1.91
CA VAL A 247 -0.51 17.97 -3.00
C VAL A 247 0.62 17.06 -2.58
N THR A 248 0.87 16.00 -3.35
CA THR A 248 1.79 14.95 -2.90
C THR A 248 2.46 14.20 -4.05
N SER A 249 3.44 13.38 -3.73
CA SER A 249 4.11 12.46 -4.64
C SER A 249 4.41 11.17 -3.87
N PRO A 250 3.55 10.13 -3.95
CA PRO A 250 3.80 8.90 -3.21
C PRO A 250 5.09 8.22 -3.68
N PRO A 251 5.68 7.35 -2.85
CA PRO A 251 6.60 6.34 -3.34
C PRO A 251 5.86 5.34 -4.24
N TYR A 252 6.43 5.03 -5.41
CA TYR A 252 5.84 4.08 -6.36
C TYR A 252 6.90 3.14 -6.94
N ASP A 253 6.45 1.96 -7.35
CA ASP A 253 7.20 0.90 -8.05
C ASP A 253 8.53 0.46 -7.40
N GLU A 254 8.79 0.80 -6.14
CA GLU A 254 10.09 0.58 -5.49
C GLU A 254 11.26 1.22 -6.26
N VAL A 255 11.02 2.33 -6.99
CA VAL A 255 12.08 3.06 -7.75
C VAL A 255 13.23 3.44 -6.82
N ARG A 256 12.92 3.67 -5.54
CA ARG A 256 13.85 4.07 -4.50
C ARG A 256 13.71 3.13 -3.31
N LYS A 257 14.83 2.81 -2.67
CA LYS A 257 14.85 2.06 -1.41
C LYS A 257 14.49 3.00 -0.26
N TYR A 258 13.27 2.91 0.24
CA TYR A 258 12.82 3.61 1.45
C TYR A 258 12.98 2.72 2.69
N ASN A 259 14.18 2.22 2.95
CA ASN A 259 14.52 1.40 4.13
C ASN A 259 13.57 0.22 4.44
N GLY A 260 12.89 -0.34 3.43
CA GLY A 260 11.97 -1.47 3.60
C GLY A 260 10.54 -1.11 4.00
N PHE A 261 10.14 0.18 3.95
CA PHE A 261 8.75 0.58 4.16
C PHE A 261 7.87 0.19 2.96
N SER A 262 6.75 -0.47 3.23
CA SER A 262 5.67 -0.75 2.27
C SER A 262 4.62 0.35 2.33
N PHE A 263 4.08 0.76 1.18
CA PHE A 263 3.09 1.82 1.10
C PHE A 263 1.82 1.30 0.44
N ASN A 264 0.67 1.54 1.06
CA ASN A 264 -0.63 1.12 0.55
C ASN A 264 -1.37 2.32 -0.04
N LEU A 265 -1.30 2.49 -1.37
CA LEU A 265 -1.95 3.61 -2.07
C LEU A 265 -3.47 3.54 -2.04
N HIS A 266 -4.05 2.33 -1.95
CA HIS A 266 -5.49 2.15 -1.84
C HIS A 266 -6.00 2.67 -0.49
N GLU A 267 -5.40 2.22 0.62
CA GLU A 267 -5.77 2.67 1.97
C GLU A 267 -5.43 4.14 2.18
N THR A 268 -4.33 4.64 1.60
CA THR A 268 -4.05 6.07 1.56
C THR A 268 -5.18 6.83 0.87
N GLY A 269 -5.64 6.36 -0.30
CA GLY A 269 -6.74 6.96 -1.03
C GLY A 269 -8.04 7.00 -0.23
N LYS A 270 -8.39 5.92 0.48
CA LYS A 270 -9.58 5.84 1.33
C LYS A 270 -9.55 6.90 2.42
N GLU A 271 -8.42 6.99 3.13
CA GLU A 271 -8.25 7.94 4.20
C GLU A 271 -8.21 9.39 3.69
N LEU A 272 -7.55 9.64 2.54
CA LEU A 272 -7.58 10.95 1.88
C LEU A 272 -9.01 11.36 1.48
N PHE A 273 -9.80 10.42 0.93
CA PHE A 273 -11.20 10.68 0.61
C PHE A 273 -12.01 11.02 1.86
N ARG A 274 -11.79 10.31 2.98
CA ARG A 274 -12.46 10.58 4.25
C ARG A 274 -12.14 11.96 4.81
N VAL A 275 -10.85 12.33 4.90
CA VAL A 275 -10.40 13.59 5.52
C VAL A 275 -10.62 14.82 4.64
N LEU A 276 -10.73 14.67 3.32
CA LEU A 276 -11.03 15.79 2.43
C LEU A 276 -12.46 16.32 2.66
N LYS A 277 -12.61 17.65 2.63
CA LYS A 277 -13.92 18.31 2.57
C LYS A 277 -14.61 17.99 1.25
N ASN A 278 -15.94 18.12 1.23
CA ASN A 278 -16.67 18.10 -0.04
C ASN A 278 -16.17 19.24 -0.96
N GLY A 279 -15.84 18.90 -2.20
CA GLY A 279 -15.15 19.76 -3.16
C GLY A 279 -13.64 19.93 -2.90
N GLY A 280 -13.06 19.20 -1.94
CA GLY A 280 -11.62 19.13 -1.71
C GLY A 280 -10.90 18.36 -2.83
N VAL A 281 -9.61 18.64 -2.99
CA VAL A 281 -8.82 18.16 -4.15
C VAL A 281 -7.59 17.38 -3.70
N VAL A 282 -7.25 16.32 -4.43
CA VAL A 282 -5.91 15.69 -4.39
C VAL A 282 -5.21 15.92 -5.72
N ALA A 283 -4.03 16.53 -5.70
CA ALA A 283 -3.10 16.56 -6.82
C ALA A 283 -1.90 15.65 -6.48
N MET A 284 -1.69 14.62 -7.30
CA MET A 284 -0.64 13.63 -7.06
C MET A 284 0.35 13.62 -8.22
N VAL A 285 1.65 13.74 -7.95
CA VAL A 285 2.70 13.50 -8.95
C VAL A 285 3.06 12.01 -8.93
N ILE A 286 2.92 11.32 -10.05
CA ILE A 286 3.19 9.88 -10.15
C ILE A 286 3.71 9.50 -11.54
N GLN A 287 4.45 8.40 -11.65
CA GLN A 287 4.93 7.87 -12.92
C GLN A 287 5.07 6.35 -12.88
N ASP A 288 5.15 5.74 -14.06
CA ASP A 288 5.37 4.30 -14.23
C ASP A 288 6.84 3.98 -14.51
N GLN A 289 7.37 2.99 -13.81
CA GLN A 289 8.60 2.32 -14.20
C GLN A 289 8.47 1.61 -15.54
N THR A 290 9.63 1.44 -16.19
CA THR A 290 9.76 0.53 -17.32
C THR A 290 10.39 -0.78 -16.79
N LYS A 291 9.68 -1.90 -16.90
CA LYS A 291 10.15 -3.24 -16.54
C LYS A 291 9.99 -4.14 -17.78
N ASN A 292 11.07 -4.78 -18.24
CA ASN A 292 11.06 -5.67 -19.41
C ASN A 292 10.34 -5.06 -20.63
N PHE A 293 10.70 -3.83 -21.00
CA PHE A 293 10.05 -3.04 -22.08
C PHE A 293 8.55 -2.71 -21.86
N GLY A 294 7.90 -3.16 -20.79
CA GLY A 294 6.56 -2.76 -20.39
C GLY A 294 6.57 -1.59 -19.42
N LYS A 295 5.47 -0.82 -19.37
CA LYS A 295 5.21 0.10 -18.26
C LYS A 295 4.56 -0.65 -17.11
N SER A 296 4.91 -0.28 -15.87
CA SER A 296 4.31 -0.87 -14.67
C SER A 296 2.81 -0.63 -14.61
N LEU A 297 2.30 0.48 -15.18
CA LEU A 297 0.91 0.95 -15.14
C LEU A 297 0.42 1.33 -13.73
N THR A 298 1.32 1.57 -12.79
CA THR A 298 1.00 1.92 -11.40
C THR A 298 0.21 3.23 -11.33
N SER A 299 0.55 4.22 -12.15
CA SER A 299 -0.21 5.47 -12.25
C SER A 299 -1.66 5.22 -12.67
N PHE A 300 -1.88 4.49 -13.76
CA PHE A 300 -3.21 4.20 -14.29
C PHE A 300 -4.05 3.34 -13.35
N ARG A 301 -3.47 2.28 -12.76
CA ARG A 301 -4.20 1.43 -11.80
C ARG A 301 -4.61 2.20 -10.56
N THR A 302 -3.74 3.10 -10.06
CA THR A 302 -4.07 3.97 -8.91
C THR A 302 -5.21 4.92 -9.26
N ILE A 303 -5.18 5.53 -10.46
CA ILE A 303 -6.25 6.42 -10.91
C ILE A 303 -7.58 5.68 -10.99
N VAL A 304 -7.61 4.50 -11.63
CA VAL A 304 -8.83 3.70 -11.76
C VAL A 304 -9.34 3.26 -10.40
N ASP A 305 -8.47 2.75 -9.52
CA ASP A 305 -8.84 2.32 -8.18
C ASP A 305 -9.45 3.46 -7.34
N TRP A 306 -8.83 4.64 -7.34
CA TRP A 306 -9.33 5.78 -6.57
C TRP A 306 -10.67 6.31 -7.10
N VAL A 307 -10.93 6.18 -8.40
CA VAL A 307 -12.22 6.57 -8.99
C VAL A 307 -13.29 5.51 -8.73
N ASP A 308 -13.04 4.27 -9.13
CA ASP A 308 -14.06 3.23 -9.19
C ASP A 308 -14.34 2.59 -7.81
N ASN A 309 -13.30 2.44 -6.97
CA ASN A 309 -13.43 1.73 -5.69
C ASN A 309 -13.53 2.66 -4.47
N ILE A 310 -12.99 3.88 -4.55
CA ILE A 310 -12.96 4.83 -3.42
C ILE A 310 -14.01 5.94 -3.58
N GLY A 311 -14.32 6.34 -4.82
CA GLY A 311 -15.37 7.30 -5.12
C GLY A 311 -14.89 8.72 -5.44
N PHE A 312 -13.60 8.92 -5.71
CA PHE A 312 -13.13 10.19 -6.28
C PHE A 312 -13.67 10.40 -7.70
N LYS A 313 -13.79 11.67 -8.12
CA LYS A 313 -13.87 12.01 -9.55
C LYS A 313 -12.50 12.44 -10.05
N LEU A 314 -12.07 11.90 -11.19
CA LEU A 314 -10.90 12.42 -11.89
C LEU A 314 -11.29 13.72 -12.62
N PHE A 315 -10.75 14.83 -12.15
CA PHE A 315 -11.00 16.15 -12.74
C PHE A 315 -10.24 16.35 -14.04
N GLU A 316 -8.95 16.03 -14.02
CA GLU A 316 -8.03 16.15 -15.14
C GLU A 316 -6.74 15.37 -14.84
N THR A 317 -6.03 14.91 -15.87
CA THR A 317 -4.68 14.38 -15.75
C THR A 317 -3.71 15.33 -16.43
N VAL A 318 -3.09 16.20 -15.65
CA VAL A 318 -2.11 17.15 -16.15
C VAL A 318 -0.79 16.42 -16.43
N ILE A 319 -0.12 16.77 -17.53
CA ILE A 319 1.20 16.24 -17.87
C ILE A 319 2.26 17.22 -17.36
N TYR A 320 3.05 16.80 -16.37
CA TYR A 320 4.24 17.53 -15.97
C TYR A 320 5.37 17.21 -16.96
N ARG A 321 5.69 18.14 -17.87
CA ARG A 321 6.84 18.01 -18.77
C ARG A 321 8.14 18.38 -18.04
N LYS A 322 9.09 17.45 -18.06
CA LYS A 322 10.42 17.52 -17.46
C LYS A 322 11.47 17.80 -18.53
N HIS A 323 12.29 18.81 -18.26
CA HIS A 323 13.49 19.09 -19.05
C HIS A 323 14.68 18.39 -18.40
N GLY A 324 15.18 17.33 -19.04
CA GLY A 324 16.36 16.57 -18.61
C GLY A 324 17.21 16.11 -19.79
N THR A 325 18.20 15.27 -19.53
CA THR A 325 18.97 14.54 -20.55
C THR A 325 18.30 13.20 -20.85
N GLU A 326 18.79 12.49 -21.86
CA GLU A 326 18.39 11.13 -22.19
C GLU A 326 18.59 10.18 -21.00
N GLY A 327 17.57 9.38 -20.68
CA GLY A 327 17.65 8.36 -19.63
C GLY A 327 18.34 7.07 -20.10
N ALA A 328 18.63 6.14 -19.19
CA ALA A 328 19.37 4.90 -19.46
C ALA A 328 18.81 4.03 -20.62
N TRP A 329 17.52 4.17 -20.94
CA TRP A 329 16.82 3.38 -21.95
C TRP A 329 16.69 4.07 -23.32
N TRP A 330 17.25 5.27 -23.52
CA TRP A 330 16.95 6.08 -24.71
C TRP A 330 17.34 5.45 -26.06
N LYS A 331 18.32 4.52 -26.05
CA LYS A 331 18.70 3.75 -27.24
C LYS A 331 17.68 2.68 -27.63
N TYR A 332 16.82 2.27 -26.69
CA TYR A 332 15.90 1.15 -26.83
C TYR A 332 14.42 1.57 -26.78
N ARG A 333 14.14 2.77 -26.28
CA ARG A 333 12.79 3.31 -26.08
C ARG A 333 12.78 4.82 -26.23
N PHE A 334 11.59 5.38 -26.44
CA PHE A 334 11.38 6.81 -26.31
C PHE A 334 11.82 7.29 -24.93
N ARG A 335 12.49 8.45 -24.93
CA ARG A 335 12.84 9.14 -23.70
C ARG A 335 11.57 9.47 -22.92
N VAL A 336 11.57 9.18 -21.62
CA VAL A 336 10.52 9.61 -20.70
C VAL A 336 10.87 11.02 -20.22
N ASP A 337 10.12 12.01 -20.67
CA ASP A 337 10.33 13.42 -20.36
C ASP A 337 9.11 14.03 -19.66
N HIS A 338 8.28 13.21 -19.03
CA HIS A 338 7.13 13.66 -18.28
C HIS A 338 6.90 12.84 -17.01
N GLU A 339 6.00 13.36 -16.16
CA GLU A 339 5.30 12.65 -15.09
C GLU A 339 3.82 13.01 -15.16
N TYR A 340 2.95 12.15 -14.62
CA TYR A 340 1.52 12.42 -14.56
C TYR A 340 1.20 13.18 -13.28
N MET A 341 0.25 14.10 -13.40
CA MET A 341 -0.35 14.82 -12.28
C MET A 341 -1.87 14.67 -12.31
N PRO A 342 -2.42 13.48 -11.99
CA PRO A 342 -3.86 13.33 -11.80
C PRO A 342 -4.39 14.24 -10.69
N ILE A 343 -5.52 14.87 -10.98
CA ILE A 343 -6.24 15.76 -10.07
C ILE A 343 -7.58 15.09 -9.75
N PHE A 344 -7.77 14.72 -8.49
CA PHE A 344 -8.99 14.09 -7.99
C PHE A 344 -9.82 15.09 -7.19
N ILE A 345 -11.14 14.95 -7.24
CA ILE A 345 -12.09 15.73 -6.45
C ILE A 345 -12.94 14.79 -5.61
N LYS A 346 -13.15 15.14 -4.34
CA LYS A 346 -14.24 14.59 -3.54
C LYS A 346 -15.53 15.35 -3.85
N GLY A 347 -16.53 14.69 -4.41
CA GLY A 347 -17.82 15.29 -4.77
C GLY A 347 -17.88 15.81 -6.21
N GLU A 348 -18.79 16.74 -6.48
CA GLU A 348 -19.17 17.12 -7.85
C GLU A 348 -18.21 18.10 -8.54
N ARG A 349 -17.63 19.04 -7.80
CA ARG A 349 -16.77 20.11 -8.33
C ARG A 349 -15.85 20.64 -7.24
N PRO A 350 -14.71 21.29 -7.58
CA PRO A 350 -13.86 21.92 -6.58
C PRO A 350 -14.63 22.99 -5.79
N ALA A 351 -14.49 23.00 -4.47
CA ALA A 351 -15.07 24.01 -3.59
C ALA A 351 -14.41 25.38 -3.78
N TYR A 352 -13.12 25.38 -4.12
CA TYR A 352 -12.34 26.56 -4.47
C TYR A 352 -11.59 26.30 -5.78
N PHE A 353 -11.67 27.26 -6.72
CA PHE A 353 -10.98 27.19 -8.01
C PHE A 353 -10.59 28.59 -8.51
N ASN A 354 -9.29 28.92 -8.42
CA ASN A 354 -8.73 30.20 -8.83
C ASN A 354 -7.54 30.02 -9.80
N LYS A 355 -7.81 30.18 -11.09
CA LYS A 355 -6.81 29.99 -12.14
C LYS A 355 -5.99 31.24 -12.48
N GLU A 356 -6.07 32.32 -11.70
CA GLU A 356 -5.37 33.58 -12.02
C GLU A 356 -3.85 33.39 -12.13
N SER A 357 -3.23 32.64 -11.21
CA SER A 357 -1.79 32.32 -11.23
C SER A 357 -1.37 31.46 -12.42
N LEU A 358 -2.33 30.85 -13.12
CA LEU A 358 -2.12 29.95 -14.25
C LEU A 358 -2.38 30.61 -15.61
N LYS A 359 -2.76 31.89 -15.61
CA LYS A 359 -2.98 32.63 -16.85
C LYS A 359 -1.66 32.93 -17.54
N ILE A 360 -1.66 32.74 -18.85
CA ILE A 360 -0.55 33.06 -19.76
C ILE A 360 -1.07 34.00 -20.85
N PRO A 361 -0.19 34.78 -21.49
CA PRO A 361 -0.55 35.60 -22.65
C PRO A 361 -1.14 34.73 -23.77
N SER A 362 -2.24 35.19 -24.36
CA SER A 362 -2.78 34.60 -25.57
C SER A 362 -1.91 34.97 -26.76
N LYS A 363 -1.47 33.99 -27.56
CA LYS A 363 -0.68 34.20 -28.79
C LYS A 363 -1.28 35.24 -29.74
N HIS A 364 -2.62 35.32 -29.79
CA HIS A 364 -3.37 36.27 -30.62
C HIS A 364 -4.25 37.20 -29.78
N GLY A 365 -3.88 37.47 -28.52
CA GLY A 365 -4.64 38.34 -27.63
C GLY A 365 -4.89 39.73 -28.24
N GLY A 366 -6.10 40.25 -28.06
CA GLY A 366 -6.53 41.53 -28.63
C GLY A 366 -6.92 41.48 -30.11
N LYS A 367 -6.63 40.38 -30.82
CA LYS A 367 -7.13 40.17 -32.20
C LYS A 367 -8.57 39.65 -32.18
N VAL A 368 -9.27 39.83 -33.29
CA VAL A 368 -10.62 39.29 -33.50
C VAL A 368 -10.52 37.94 -34.20
N MET A 369 -11.19 36.93 -33.65
CA MET A 369 -11.35 35.63 -34.28
C MET A 369 -12.69 35.57 -35.01
N THR A 370 -12.66 35.30 -36.31
CA THR A 370 -13.83 35.00 -37.15
C THR A 370 -13.93 33.48 -37.34
N GLY A 371 -15.05 32.96 -37.88
CA GLY A 371 -15.12 31.54 -38.24
C GLY A 371 -15.37 30.55 -37.09
N SER A 372 -15.65 31.01 -35.86
CA SER A 372 -15.77 30.14 -34.69
C SER A 372 -17.17 29.54 -34.49
N GLY A 373 -17.59 28.66 -35.39
CA GLY A 373 -18.76 27.80 -35.15
C GLY A 373 -18.38 26.59 -34.30
N ASN A 374 -19.15 26.29 -33.26
CA ASN A 374 -19.01 25.03 -32.52
C ASN A 374 -19.81 23.93 -33.21
N ARG A 375 -19.20 22.76 -33.39
CA ARG A 375 -19.89 21.56 -33.82
C ARG A 375 -20.59 20.93 -32.61
N ARG A 376 -21.88 20.66 -32.74
CA ARG A 376 -22.70 20.00 -31.72
C ARG A 376 -22.50 18.49 -31.77
N THR A 377 -22.94 17.81 -30.71
CA THR A 377 -22.94 16.34 -30.61
C THR A 377 -23.79 15.68 -31.70
N ASP A 378 -24.83 16.35 -32.16
CA ASP A 378 -25.68 15.94 -33.30
C ASP A 378 -25.02 16.15 -34.69
N GLY A 379 -23.78 16.64 -34.73
CA GLY A 379 -23.02 16.87 -35.95
C GLY A 379 -23.32 18.20 -36.66
N THR A 380 -24.30 18.98 -36.20
CA THR A 380 -24.60 20.30 -36.76
C THR A 380 -23.61 21.36 -36.28
N THR A 381 -23.37 22.38 -37.11
CA THR A 381 -22.50 23.50 -36.74
C THR A 381 -23.34 24.70 -36.36
N THR A 382 -23.10 25.25 -35.16
CA THR A 382 -23.70 26.52 -34.74
C THR A 382 -23.28 27.65 -35.67
N LYS A 383 -24.11 28.70 -35.77
CA LYS A 383 -23.76 29.88 -36.55
C LYS A 383 -22.39 30.40 -36.14
N THR A 384 -21.56 30.64 -37.13
CA THR A 384 -20.25 31.25 -36.95
C THR A 384 -20.40 32.57 -36.22
N ILE A 385 -19.67 32.72 -35.12
CA ILE A 385 -19.57 33.98 -34.39
C ILE A 385 -18.18 34.58 -34.57
N THR A 386 -18.16 35.91 -34.49
CA THR A 386 -16.95 36.72 -34.42
C THR A 386 -16.77 37.19 -32.99
N ARG A 387 -15.60 36.95 -32.39
CA ARG A 387 -15.33 37.34 -31.00
C ARG A 387 -13.89 37.80 -30.80
N PRO A 388 -13.63 38.80 -29.93
CA PRO A 388 -12.28 39.18 -29.55
C PRO A 388 -11.61 38.05 -28.76
N ILE A 389 -10.31 37.89 -28.96
CA ILE A 389 -9.48 36.95 -28.20
C ILE A 389 -8.98 37.66 -26.94
N ASN A 390 -9.29 37.10 -25.77
CA ASN A 390 -8.80 37.60 -24.48
C ASN A 390 -7.27 37.75 -24.48
N LEU A 391 -6.77 38.84 -23.89
CA LEU A 391 -5.32 39.10 -23.77
C LEU A 391 -4.60 37.97 -23.01
N MET A 392 -5.24 37.44 -21.97
CA MET A 392 -4.75 36.34 -21.16
C MET A 392 -5.69 35.14 -21.26
N LYS A 393 -5.14 33.93 -21.18
CA LYS A 393 -5.89 32.67 -21.12
C LYS A 393 -5.29 31.75 -20.07
N CYS A 394 -6.06 30.79 -19.56
CA CYS A 394 -5.48 29.72 -18.76
C CYS A 394 -4.49 28.90 -19.62
N ARG A 395 -3.35 28.50 -19.05
CA ARG A 395 -2.48 27.52 -19.70
C ARG A 395 -3.22 26.19 -19.94
N GLY A 396 -2.70 25.39 -20.86
CA GLY A 396 -3.22 24.04 -21.14
C GLY A 396 -2.85 23.03 -20.06
N THR A 397 -3.11 21.75 -20.34
CA THR A 397 -2.89 20.62 -19.42
C THR A 397 -1.49 20.01 -19.51
N ILE A 398 -0.60 20.58 -20.32
CA ILE A 398 0.83 20.26 -20.33
C ILE A 398 1.53 21.40 -19.58
N TRP A 399 2.12 21.06 -18.42
CA TRP A 399 2.73 22.01 -17.51
C TRP A 399 4.24 21.86 -17.52
N ASP A 400 4.93 22.98 -17.70
CA ASP A 400 6.37 23.05 -17.83
C ASP A 400 7.00 23.53 -16.53
N TYR A 401 7.78 22.66 -15.89
CA TYR A 401 8.60 23.05 -14.75
C TYR A 401 10.03 22.59 -14.90
N LEU A 402 10.94 23.56 -14.80
CA LEU A 402 12.37 23.31 -14.76
C LEU A 402 12.75 22.75 -13.40
N ASN A 403 13.17 21.48 -13.37
CA ASN A 403 13.83 20.87 -12.21
C ASN A 403 15.32 21.24 -12.15
N ALA A 404 15.96 21.42 -13.31
CA ALA A 404 17.34 21.84 -13.41
C ALA A 404 17.48 23.30 -12.97
N GLY A 405 18.11 23.52 -11.81
CA GLY A 405 18.35 24.87 -11.26
C GLY A 405 17.86 25.08 -9.83
N ASP A 406 17.18 24.11 -9.21
CA ASP A 406 16.86 24.19 -7.77
C ASP A 406 18.16 24.04 -6.95
N LYS A 407 18.77 25.18 -6.62
CA LYS A 407 20.04 25.24 -5.91
C LYS A 407 19.90 24.92 -4.43
N ASN A 408 18.69 24.73 -3.90
CA ASN A 408 18.47 24.51 -2.47
C ASN A 408 19.23 23.25 -1.99
N PRO A 409 20.30 23.40 -1.18
CA PRO A 409 21.14 22.27 -0.77
C PRO A 409 20.39 21.27 0.12
N LEU A 410 19.46 21.76 0.95
CA LEU A 410 18.67 20.91 1.84
C LEU A 410 17.71 20.03 1.04
N LYS A 411 16.96 20.62 0.10
CA LYS A 411 16.01 19.87 -0.72
C LYS A 411 16.67 18.71 -1.46
N ARG A 412 17.89 18.91 -1.98
CA ARG A 412 18.67 17.89 -2.71
C ARG A 412 19.16 16.72 -1.87
N LYS A 413 19.02 16.76 -0.54
CA LYS A 413 19.29 15.60 0.34
C LYS A 413 18.24 14.50 0.15
N HIS A 414 17.05 14.81 -0.35
CA HIS A 414 16.03 13.81 -0.67
C HIS A 414 16.19 13.27 -2.10
N PRO A 415 16.10 11.94 -2.33
CA PRO A 415 16.45 11.30 -3.62
C PRO A 415 15.42 11.50 -4.74
N ALA A 416 14.22 11.96 -4.41
CA ALA A 416 13.13 12.18 -5.36
C ALA A 416 12.36 13.45 -4.96
N VAL A 417 12.64 14.56 -5.61
CA VAL A 417 11.98 15.85 -5.32
C VAL A 417 11.30 16.38 -6.56
N PHE A 418 10.13 17.00 -6.38
CA PHE A 418 9.46 17.77 -7.42
C PHE A 418 9.69 19.28 -7.21
N PRO A 419 9.55 20.14 -8.25
CA PRO A 419 9.78 21.57 -8.13
C PRO A 419 8.74 22.26 -7.25
N ASP A 420 9.16 23.23 -6.43
CA ASP A 420 8.26 23.98 -5.50
C ASP A 420 7.17 24.77 -6.25
N LYS A 421 7.35 25.01 -7.56
CA LYS A 421 6.34 25.66 -8.40
C LYS A 421 5.09 24.79 -8.61
N ILE A 422 5.21 23.46 -8.53
CA ILE A 422 4.06 22.54 -8.62
C ILE A 422 3.07 22.77 -7.47
N PRO A 423 3.45 22.63 -6.19
CA PRO A 423 2.55 22.91 -5.08
C PRO A 423 2.13 24.37 -5.05
N PHE A 424 2.98 25.32 -5.47
CA PHE A 424 2.58 26.73 -5.56
C PHE A 424 1.35 26.93 -6.46
N ASP A 425 1.40 26.35 -7.66
CA ASP A 425 0.32 26.47 -8.64
C ASP A 425 -0.95 25.76 -8.18
N PHE A 426 -0.83 24.56 -7.59
CA PHE A 426 -1.98 23.83 -7.05
C PHE A 426 -2.59 24.51 -5.82
N ILE A 427 -1.78 25.01 -4.89
CA ILE A 427 -2.27 25.69 -3.68
C ILE A 427 -3.00 26.98 -4.05
N GLN A 428 -2.45 27.79 -4.97
CA GLN A 428 -3.14 29.00 -5.44
C GLN A 428 -4.44 28.67 -6.17
N CYS A 429 -4.49 27.54 -6.89
CA CYS A 429 -5.63 27.14 -7.68
C CYS A 429 -6.77 26.52 -6.86
N PHE A 430 -6.45 25.63 -5.92
CA PHE A 430 -7.45 24.77 -5.28
C PHE A 430 -7.57 24.95 -3.76
N CYS A 431 -6.67 25.70 -3.12
CA CYS A 431 -6.75 25.95 -1.68
C CYS A 431 -7.16 27.40 -1.38
N PRO A 432 -8.28 27.61 -0.65
CA PRO A 432 -8.68 28.95 -0.22
C PRO A 432 -7.63 29.58 0.70
N ASN A 433 -7.72 30.90 0.88
CA ASN A 433 -6.92 31.59 1.91
C ASN A 433 -7.23 30.97 3.29
N GLU A 434 -6.20 30.80 4.12
CA GLU A 434 -6.31 30.10 5.42
C GLU A 434 -6.75 28.62 5.34
N GLY A 435 -6.88 28.05 4.14
CA GLY A 435 -7.18 26.64 3.93
C GLY A 435 -6.06 25.72 4.40
N ILE A 436 -6.38 24.43 4.55
CA ILE A 436 -5.47 23.42 5.08
C ILE A 436 -4.96 22.54 3.94
N VAL A 437 -3.63 22.57 3.74
CA VAL A 437 -2.90 21.75 2.78
C VAL A 437 -2.30 20.53 3.48
N LEU A 438 -2.54 19.34 2.97
CA LEU A 438 -1.96 18.10 3.48
C LEU A 438 -0.95 17.53 2.47
N ASP A 439 0.15 16.99 2.98
CA ASP A 439 1.05 16.13 2.21
C ASP A 439 1.34 14.84 3.00
N PRO A 440 0.73 13.70 2.62
CA PRO A 440 0.94 12.42 3.32
C PRO A 440 2.31 11.79 3.06
N PHE A 441 3.09 12.32 2.11
CA PHE A 441 4.43 11.84 1.73
C PHE A 441 5.39 13.04 1.63
N VAL A 442 5.52 13.78 2.73
CA VAL A 442 6.09 15.14 2.71
C VAL A 442 7.54 15.18 2.22
N GLY A 443 8.34 14.13 2.46
CA GLY A 443 9.69 13.97 1.93
C GLY A 443 10.58 15.17 2.27
N SER A 444 11.00 15.90 1.23
CA SER A 444 11.80 17.12 1.40
C SER A 444 11.00 18.36 1.83
N GLY A 445 9.67 18.32 1.86
CA GLY A 445 8.84 19.41 2.39
C GLY A 445 8.42 20.48 1.38
N SER A 446 8.52 20.22 0.08
CA SER A 446 8.14 21.21 -0.95
C SER A 446 6.70 21.71 -0.83
N THR A 447 5.73 20.83 -0.56
CA THR A 447 4.32 21.20 -0.38
C THR A 447 4.12 22.12 0.83
N VAL A 448 4.60 21.70 2.00
CA VAL A 448 4.42 22.42 3.27
C VAL A 448 5.19 23.74 3.32
N VAL A 449 6.40 23.79 2.72
CA VAL A 449 7.16 25.04 2.55
C VAL A 449 6.38 26.03 1.72
N THR A 450 5.78 25.57 0.62
CA THR A 450 5.01 26.44 -0.27
C THR A 450 3.69 26.88 0.36
N ALA A 451 3.03 25.99 1.11
CA ALA A 451 1.85 26.32 1.90
C ALA A 451 2.16 27.44 2.91
N LYS A 452 3.27 27.33 3.65
CA LYS A 452 3.73 28.38 4.57
C LYS A 452 3.98 29.70 3.85
N GLN A 453 4.69 29.68 2.72
CA GLN A 453 4.98 30.88 1.91
C GLN A 453 3.70 31.58 1.40
N LEU A 454 2.66 30.80 1.12
CA LEU A 454 1.36 31.29 0.66
C LEU A 454 0.38 31.56 1.80
N SER A 455 0.84 31.54 3.05
CA SER A 455 0.00 31.74 4.26
C SER A 455 -1.19 30.77 4.32
N ARG A 456 -0.97 29.50 3.94
CA ARG A 456 -1.91 28.40 4.18
C ARG A 456 -1.45 27.58 5.38
N LYS A 457 -2.40 26.99 6.08
CA LYS A 457 -2.12 26.01 7.12
C LYS A 457 -1.69 24.71 6.45
N TYR A 458 -0.82 23.94 7.10
CA TYR A 458 -0.36 22.68 6.53
C TYR A 458 -0.24 21.54 7.52
N ILE A 459 -0.28 20.31 7.02
CA ILE A 459 0.08 19.09 7.75
C ILE A 459 0.97 18.27 6.81
N GLY A 460 2.17 17.91 7.25
CA GLY A 460 3.07 17.01 6.51
C GLY A 460 3.26 15.71 7.27
N ILE A 461 3.26 14.57 6.57
CA ILE A 461 3.48 13.25 7.15
C ILE A 461 4.60 12.56 6.38
N ASP A 462 5.54 11.94 7.09
CA ASP A 462 6.51 11.01 6.49
C ASP A 462 6.83 9.90 7.47
N ILE A 463 7.01 8.68 6.96
CA ILE A 463 7.44 7.55 7.79
C ILE A 463 8.92 7.66 8.15
N SER A 464 9.72 8.33 7.32
CA SER A 464 11.13 8.56 7.55
C SER A 464 11.37 9.74 8.49
N LYS A 465 11.96 9.44 9.66
CA LYS A 465 12.39 10.46 10.61
C LYS A 465 13.39 11.44 9.98
N GLU A 466 14.30 10.94 9.15
CA GLU A 466 15.28 11.77 8.44
C GLU A 466 14.60 12.82 7.55
N TYR A 467 13.56 12.42 6.81
CA TYR A 467 12.84 13.31 5.90
C TYR A 467 11.92 14.27 6.66
N CYS A 468 11.34 13.83 7.77
CA CYS A 468 10.65 14.72 8.70
C CYS A 468 11.58 15.82 9.22
N ASP A 469 12.78 15.46 9.67
CA ASP A 469 13.76 16.42 10.19
C ASP A 469 14.25 17.38 9.08
N LEU A 470 14.48 16.88 7.87
CA LEU A 470 14.81 17.68 6.70
C LEU A 470 13.72 18.70 6.35
N SER A 471 12.46 18.26 6.33
CA SER A 471 11.30 19.13 6.08
C SER A 471 11.18 20.23 7.13
N ARG A 472 11.38 19.89 8.42
CA ARG A 472 11.39 20.88 9.52
C ARG A 472 12.53 21.89 9.37
N GLU A 473 13.72 21.44 8.98
CA GLU A 473 14.86 22.31 8.73
C GLU A 473 14.55 23.32 7.61
N ARG A 474 14.00 22.85 6.48
CA ARG A 474 13.56 23.75 5.40
C ARG A 474 12.52 24.76 5.87
N LEU A 475 11.49 24.34 6.62
CA LEU A 475 10.45 25.23 7.15
C LEU A 475 10.98 26.35 8.05
N ARG A 476 12.07 26.11 8.80
CA ARG A 476 12.75 27.13 9.62
C ARG A 476 13.48 28.18 8.79
N THR A 477 13.93 27.83 7.59
CA THR A 477 14.65 28.74 6.68
C THR A 477 13.73 29.57 5.77
N VAL A 478 12.43 29.29 5.79
CA VAL A 478 11.45 30.08 5.02
C VAL A 478 11.28 31.45 5.65
N ASN A 479 11.73 32.47 4.94
CA ASN A 479 11.56 33.86 5.32
C ASN A 479 10.25 34.41 4.71
N GLU A 480 9.29 34.75 5.56
CA GLU A 480 7.95 35.19 5.13
C GLU A 480 7.98 36.51 4.33
N SER A 481 9.04 37.32 4.48
CA SER A 481 9.16 38.65 3.90
C SER A 481 9.63 38.69 2.42
N LEU A 482 10.17 37.59 1.88
CA LEU A 482 10.87 37.62 0.58
C LEU A 482 9.96 37.48 -0.66
N PHE A 483 8.66 37.22 -0.49
CA PHE A 483 7.78 36.83 -1.60
C PHE A 483 6.91 37.94 -2.20
N ASN A 484 7.08 39.20 -1.78
CA ASN A 484 6.56 40.34 -2.54
C ASN A 484 7.19 40.52 -3.93
N LYS A 485 8.19 39.69 -4.31
CA LYS A 485 8.88 39.73 -5.62
C LYS A 485 8.42 38.66 -6.63
N LEU A 486 7.50 37.76 -6.28
CA LEU A 486 6.96 36.73 -7.18
C LEU A 486 5.47 36.94 -7.53
N LYS A 487 4.95 38.13 -7.24
CA LYS A 487 3.66 38.62 -7.75
C LYS A 487 3.81 39.17 -9.16
#